data_AF-A0A7X8EYC5-F1
#
_entry.id   AF-A0A7X8EYC5-F1
#
_cell.length_a   1.000
_cell.length_b   1.000
_cell.length_c   1.000
_cell.angle_alpha   90.00
_cell.angle_beta   90.00
_cell.angle_gamma   90.00
#
_symmetry.space_group_name_H-M   'P 1'
#
loop_
_entity.id
_entity.type
_entity.pdbx_description
1 polymer ?
#
loop_
_entity_poly.entity_id
_entity_poly.type
_entity_poly.pdbx_seq_one_letter_code
_entity_poly.pdbx_strand_id
1 'polypeptide(L)'
;MTKPLNFETNRRHFELPEQIEAILNRCRSCEYPKTRQDLIKLAMGSTDEDTFEVAYEVPGKGLVTEATVTRCKNGLAVNYPDPYMRRRDPDCMVVADTGETDKLRFDDRFGCSFETLRNDTFEWLISQQLVVTLFTIGAFEAESGQGAMLIAPKNAGFFSAGLADLQGMVPPDSV
;
A
#
# COMPACT_ATOMS: atom_id res chain seq x y z
N MET A 1 -25.74 -11.58 15.33
CA MET A 1 -24.82 -11.48 14.20
C MET A 1 -24.96 -10.08 13.63
N THR A 2 -23.92 -9.27 13.77
CA THR A 2 -23.84 -7.93 13.17
C THR A 2 -23.82 -8.11 11.66
N LYS A 3 -24.59 -7.29 10.93
CA LYS A 3 -24.62 -7.36 9.46
C LYS A 3 -23.26 -6.87 8.92
N PRO A 4 -22.65 -7.54 7.93
CA PRO A 4 -21.41 -7.06 7.32
C PRO A 4 -21.62 -5.65 6.77
N LEU A 5 -20.64 -4.78 7.02
CA LEU A 5 -20.55 -3.42 6.53
C LEU A 5 -19.68 -3.40 5.27
N ASN A 6 -20.06 -2.50 4.36
CA ASN A 6 -19.21 -2.18 3.23
C ASN A 6 -18.29 -1.02 3.62
N PHE A 7 -16.98 -1.28 3.74
CA PHE A 7 -15.97 -0.32 4.12
C PHE A 7 -16.07 0.95 3.28
N GLU A 8 -16.10 0.85 1.95
CA GLU A 8 -16.15 2.00 1.03
C GLU A 8 -17.32 2.95 1.33
N THR A 9 -18.53 2.40 1.54
CA THR A 9 -19.75 3.19 1.75
C THR A 9 -20.03 3.51 3.22
N ASN A 10 -19.41 2.79 4.15
CA ASN A 10 -19.61 2.92 5.61
C ASN A 10 -18.33 3.35 6.35
N ARG A 11 -17.36 3.99 5.67
CA ARG A 11 -16.06 4.41 6.25
C ARG A 11 -16.15 5.13 7.59
N ARG A 12 -17.20 5.94 7.78
CA ARG A 12 -17.46 6.70 9.02
C ARG A 12 -17.61 5.81 10.27
N HIS A 13 -17.84 4.51 10.12
CA HIS A 13 -17.96 3.56 11.23
C HIS A 13 -16.61 2.99 11.70
N PHE A 14 -15.50 3.29 11.02
CA PHE A 14 -14.18 2.68 11.25
C PHE A 14 -13.18 3.55 12.03
N GLU A 15 -13.62 4.69 12.61
CA GLU A 15 -12.78 5.60 13.42
C GLU A 15 -11.38 5.86 12.82
N LEU A 16 -11.34 6.15 11.51
CA LEU A 16 -10.07 6.35 10.81
C LEU A 16 -9.35 7.63 11.28
N PRO A 17 -8.00 7.61 11.37
CA PRO A 17 -7.25 8.83 11.64
C PRO A 17 -7.54 9.91 10.59
N GLU A 18 -7.53 11.19 11.01
CA GLU A 18 -7.86 12.33 10.14
C GLU A 18 -7.02 12.35 8.85
N GLN A 19 -5.74 12.00 8.94
CA GLN A 19 -4.84 11.98 7.78
C GLN A 19 -5.25 10.89 6.77
N ILE A 20 -5.77 9.75 7.24
CA ILE A 20 -6.24 8.67 6.39
C ILE A 20 -7.55 9.06 5.70
N GLU A 21 -8.48 9.68 6.43
CA GLU A 21 -9.68 10.25 5.83
C GLU A 21 -9.33 11.31 4.78
N ALA A 22 -8.37 12.19 5.06
CA ALA A 22 -7.90 13.18 4.11
C ALA A 22 -7.34 12.54 2.83
N ILE A 23 -6.54 11.48 2.94
CA ILE A 23 -6.01 10.74 1.79
C ILE A 23 -7.16 10.16 0.96
N LEU A 24 -8.05 9.39 1.59
CA LEU A 24 -9.14 8.70 0.88
C LEU A 24 -10.15 9.67 0.24
N ASN A 25 -10.33 10.85 0.82
CA ASN A 25 -11.28 11.85 0.31
C ASN A 25 -10.67 12.79 -0.75
N ARG A 26 -9.34 13.01 -0.75
CA ARG A 26 -8.66 13.93 -1.66
C ARG A 26 -7.88 13.23 -2.78
N CYS A 27 -7.63 11.93 -2.68
CA CYS A 27 -6.88 11.20 -3.70
C CYS A 27 -7.56 11.27 -5.08
N ARG A 28 -6.78 11.06 -6.15
CA ARG A 28 -7.32 11.15 -7.53
C ARG A 28 -8.44 10.14 -7.80
N SER A 29 -8.30 8.94 -7.25
CA SER A 29 -9.28 7.86 -7.27
C SER A 29 -8.84 6.78 -6.29
N CYS A 30 -9.77 6.01 -5.74
CA CYS A 30 -9.46 4.87 -4.88
C CYS A 30 -10.26 3.64 -5.33
N GLU A 31 -9.61 2.50 -5.51
CA GLU A 31 -10.27 1.22 -5.79
C GLU A 31 -10.25 0.29 -4.57
N TYR A 32 -11.32 -0.48 -4.41
CA TYR A 32 -11.54 -1.42 -3.32
C TYR A 32 -11.76 -2.83 -3.90
N PRO A 33 -10.68 -3.56 -4.25
CA PRO A 33 -10.77 -4.89 -4.85
C PRO A 33 -11.49 -5.87 -3.91
N LYS A 34 -12.35 -6.71 -4.47
CA LYS A 34 -13.17 -7.68 -3.71
C LYS A 34 -12.62 -9.09 -3.80
N THR A 35 -11.88 -9.36 -4.87
CA THR A 35 -11.38 -10.68 -5.19
C THR A 35 -9.90 -10.62 -5.54
N ARG A 36 -9.26 -11.78 -5.44
CA ARG A 36 -7.90 -12.00 -5.95
C ARG A 36 -7.79 -11.65 -7.45
N GLN A 37 -8.83 -11.88 -8.25
CA GLN A 37 -8.81 -11.56 -9.68
C GLN A 37 -8.81 -10.05 -9.93
N ASP A 38 -9.51 -9.27 -9.10
CA ASP A 38 -9.45 -7.81 -9.18
C ASP A 38 -8.02 -7.32 -8.92
N LEU A 39 -7.34 -7.90 -7.94
CA LEU A 39 -5.94 -7.57 -7.62
C LEU A 39 -4.97 -7.97 -8.74
N ILE A 40 -5.16 -9.13 -9.38
CA ILE A 40 -4.35 -9.53 -10.54
C ILE A 40 -4.57 -8.59 -11.72
N LYS A 41 -5.81 -8.15 -11.95
CA LYS A 41 -6.12 -7.16 -12.98
C LYS A 41 -5.43 -5.83 -12.69
N LEU A 42 -5.49 -5.36 -11.44
CA LEU A 42 -4.80 -4.15 -11.00
C LEU A 42 -3.27 -4.25 -11.13
N ALA A 43 -2.70 -5.42 -10.83
CA ALA A 43 -1.27 -5.67 -11.00
C ALA A 43 -0.78 -5.54 -12.45
N MET A 44 -1.67 -5.72 -13.43
CA MET A 44 -1.42 -5.51 -14.87
C MET A 44 -1.89 -4.13 -15.36
N GLY A 45 -2.07 -3.16 -14.45
CA GLY A 45 -2.54 -1.82 -14.79
C GLY A 45 -3.97 -1.78 -15.33
N SER A 46 -4.75 -2.85 -15.14
CA SER A 46 -6.05 -3.06 -15.79
C SER A 46 -6.01 -3.02 -17.32
N THR A 47 -4.86 -3.42 -17.90
CA THR A 47 -4.64 -3.52 -19.34
C THR A 47 -4.70 -4.97 -19.82
N ASP A 48 -4.94 -5.17 -21.12
CA ASP A 48 -4.87 -6.47 -21.77
C ASP A 48 -3.45 -6.82 -22.28
N GLU A 49 -2.49 -5.91 -22.05
CA GLU A 49 -1.09 -6.11 -22.44
C GLU A 49 -0.43 -7.24 -21.63
N ASP A 50 0.62 -7.82 -22.21
CA ASP A 50 1.42 -8.86 -21.57
C ASP A 50 2.44 -8.30 -20.58
N THR A 51 2.73 -7.00 -20.65
CA THR A 51 3.68 -6.32 -19.76
C THR A 51 3.12 -4.99 -19.32
N PHE A 52 3.29 -4.68 -18.04
CA PHE A 52 2.90 -3.43 -17.42
C PHE A 52 4.07 -2.82 -16.66
N GLU A 53 4.29 -1.52 -16.85
CA GLU A 53 5.36 -0.78 -16.20
C GLU A 53 4.84 -0.05 -14.97
N VAL A 54 5.50 -0.29 -13.83
CA VAL A 54 5.28 0.46 -12.59
C VAL A 54 6.35 1.53 -12.51
N ALA A 55 5.97 2.77 -12.83
CA ALA A 55 6.86 3.91 -12.85
C ALA A 55 6.24 5.13 -12.15
N TYR A 56 7.10 6.05 -11.71
CA TYR A 56 6.70 7.29 -11.05
C TYR A 56 7.50 8.47 -11.57
N GLU A 57 6.87 9.65 -11.64
CA GLU A 57 7.57 10.91 -11.90
C GLU A 57 8.36 11.31 -10.65
N VAL A 58 9.69 11.34 -10.78
CA VAL A 58 10.61 11.69 -9.70
C VAL A 58 11.20 13.08 -9.98
N PRO A 59 11.06 14.05 -9.05
CA PRO A 59 11.62 15.39 -9.21
C PRO A 59 13.11 15.35 -9.55
N GLY A 60 13.48 16.01 -10.66
CA GLY A 60 14.86 16.07 -11.15
C GLY A 60 15.37 14.81 -11.86
N LYS A 61 14.59 13.71 -11.92
CA LYS A 61 14.93 12.48 -12.65
C LYS A 61 13.95 12.14 -13.77
N GLY A 62 12.75 12.72 -13.77
CA GLY A 62 11.68 12.38 -14.71
C GLY A 62 11.01 11.07 -14.34
N LEU A 63 10.44 10.38 -15.33
CA LEU A 63 9.80 9.08 -15.14
C LEU A 63 10.86 8.02 -14.80
N VAL A 64 10.72 7.40 -13.63
CA VAL A 64 11.60 6.33 -13.13
C VAL A 64 10.80 5.04 -13.00
N THR A 65 11.26 3.98 -13.67
CA THR A 65 10.70 2.63 -13.58
C THR A 65 11.16 1.96 -12.28
N GLU A 66 10.21 1.54 -11.46
CA GLU A 66 10.44 0.81 -10.20
C GLU A 66 10.30 -0.70 -10.38
N ALA A 67 9.38 -1.13 -11.24
CA ALA A 67 9.20 -2.54 -11.56
C ALA A 67 8.52 -2.74 -12.91
N THR A 68 8.69 -3.93 -13.49
CA THR A 68 7.96 -4.41 -14.66
C THR A 68 7.21 -5.68 -14.30
N VAL A 69 5.90 -5.69 -14.52
CA VAL A 69 5.02 -6.83 -14.28
C VAL A 69 4.73 -7.51 -15.61
N THR A 70 5.03 -8.79 -15.73
CA THR A 70 4.86 -9.57 -16.96
C THR A 70 3.88 -10.72 -16.73
N ARG A 71 2.91 -10.86 -17.63
CA ARG A 71 1.96 -11.97 -17.63
C ARG A 71 2.69 -13.26 -17.99
N CYS A 72 2.46 -14.29 -17.18
CA CYS A 72 2.96 -15.64 -17.40
C CYS A 72 1.79 -16.63 -17.38
N LYS A 73 2.04 -17.87 -17.82
CA LYS A 73 1.01 -18.91 -17.96
C LYS A 73 0.19 -19.14 -16.68
N ASN A 74 0.83 -19.06 -15.51
CA ASN A 74 0.23 -19.39 -14.20
C ASN A 74 0.28 -18.23 -13.19
N GLY A 75 0.55 -17.00 -13.63
CA GLY A 75 0.69 -15.87 -12.71
C GLY A 75 1.40 -14.69 -13.32
N LEU A 76 1.92 -13.81 -12.47
CA LEU A 76 2.64 -12.61 -12.87
C LEU A 76 4.10 -12.71 -12.39
N ALA A 77 5.04 -12.32 -13.24
CA ALA A 77 6.44 -12.14 -12.89
C ALA A 77 6.70 -10.66 -12.66
N VAL A 78 7.22 -10.29 -11.49
CA VAL A 78 7.57 -8.90 -11.16
C VAL A 78 9.10 -8.78 -11.18
N ASN A 79 9.62 -7.95 -12.08
CA ASN A 79 11.04 -7.71 -12.26
C ASN A 79 11.38 -6.30 -11.77
N TYR A 80 12.34 -6.19 -10.86
CA TYR A 80 12.87 -4.91 -10.39
C TYR A 80 14.17 -4.61 -11.15
N PRO A 81 14.39 -3.35 -11.60
CA PRO A 81 15.64 -2.98 -12.27
C PRO A 81 16.81 -2.89 -11.28
N ASP A 82 16.55 -2.68 -9.98
CA ASP A 82 17.59 -2.60 -8.96
C ASP A 82 18.15 -4.00 -8.62
N PRO A 83 19.46 -4.24 -8.82
CA PRO A 83 20.08 -5.52 -8.46
C PRO A 83 20.21 -5.74 -6.94
N TYR A 84 20.06 -4.70 -6.11
CA TYR A 84 20.29 -4.74 -4.67
C TYR A 84 18.99 -4.83 -3.85
N MET A 85 18.24 -5.91 -4.04
CA MET A 85 17.02 -6.19 -3.27
C MET A 85 17.31 -6.89 -1.93
N ARG A 86 18.01 -6.23 -1.00
CA ARG A 86 18.29 -6.78 0.35
C ARG A 86 17.37 -6.18 1.42
N ARG A 87 16.62 -7.03 2.12
CA ARG A 87 15.79 -6.65 3.29
C ARG A 87 16.58 -6.37 4.58
N ARG A 88 17.92 -6.42 4.53
CA ARG A 88 18.80 -6.48 5.71
C ARG A 88 19.93 -5.46 5.65
N ASP A 89 19.57 -4.21 5.37
CA ASP A 89 20.45 -3.09 5.70
C ASP A 89 20.32 -2.83 7.22
N PRO A 90 21.40 -2.93 8.01
CA PRO A 90 21.34 -2.67 9.45
C PRO A 90 20.91 -1.25 9.79
N ASP A 91 21.06 -0.31 8.85
CA ASP A 91 20.71 1.09 9.01
C ASP A 91 19.33 1.40 8.40
N CYS A 92 18.41 0.43 8.28
CA CYS A 92 17.09 0.65 7.66
C CYS A 92 15.98 1.08 8.64
N MET A 93 16.23 1.06 9.95
CA MET A 93 15.24 1.40 10.98
C MET A 93 15.67 2.66 11.74
N VAL A 94 14.77 3.64 11.77
CA VAL A 94 14.89 4.84 12.61
C VAL A 94 13.56 5.10 13.32
N VAL A 95 13.62 5.67 14.53
CA VAL A 95 12.44 5.98 15.34
C VAL A 95 12.12 7.47 15.23
N ALA A 96 10.87 7.79 14.94
CA ALA A 96 10.42 9.16 14.71
C ALA A 96 9.68 9.78 15.91
N ASP A 97 9.22 8.97 16.86
CA ASP A 97 8.58 9.46 18.08
C ASP A 97 9.62 9.86 19.14
N THR A 98 9.13 10.46 20.24
CA THR A 98 9.93 10.88 21.39
C THR A 98 9.97 9.84 22.52
N GLY A 99 9.45 8.63 22.29
CA GLY A 99 9.43 7.55 23.28
C GLY A 99 10.83 7.03 23.58
N GLU A 100 10.96 6.26 24.67
CA GLU A 100 12.22 5.58 24.98
C GLU A 100 12.58 4.58 23.87
N THR A 101 13.83 4.64 23.40
CA THR A 101 14.31 3.74 22.35
C THR A 101 15.82 3.55 22.45
N ASP A 102 16.28 2.36 22.07
CA ASP A 102 17.68 2.01 21.85
C ASP A 102 18.10 2.15 20.38
N LYS A 103 17.16 2.55 19.51
CA LYS A 103 17.39 2.73 18.07
C LYS A 103 17.74 4.18 17.74
N LEU A 104 18.41 4.37 16.61
CA LEU A 104 18.73 5.69 16.08
C LEU A 104 17.45 6.47 15.78
N ARG A 105 17.37 7.73 16.21
CA ARG A 105 16.22 8.59 15.91
C ARG A 105 16.33 9.18 14.50
N PHE A 106 15.18 9.52 13.94
CA PHE A 106 15.10 10.12 12.61
C PHE A 106 15.80 11.49 12.59
N ASP A 107 15.52 12.35 13.56
CA ASP A 107 16.09 13.69 13.66
C ASP A 107 17.59 13.67 13.94
N ASP A 108 18.07 12.77 14.80
CA ASP A 108 19.49 12.56 15.04
C ASP A 108 20.24 12.19 13.75
N ARG A 109 19.62 11.37 12.88
CA ARG A 109 20.25 10.91 11.64
C ARG A 109 20.17 11.93 10.50
N PHE A 110 19.02 12.58 10.34
CA PHE A 110 18.73 13.41 9.17
C PHE A 110 18.76 14.91 9.44
N GLY A 111 18.92 15.32 10.71
CA GLY A 111 19.02 16.73 11.11
C GLY A 111 17.73 17.52 10.93
N CYS A 112 16.58 16.85 10.77
CA CYS A 112 15.27 17.48 10.59
C CYS A 112 14.14 16.64 11.20
N SER A 113 12.99 17.29 11.41
CA SER A 113 11.80 16.60 11.95
C SER A 113 11.22 15.61 10.94
N PHE A 114 10.80 14.43 11.42
CA PHE A 114 10.09 13.45 10.62
C PHE A 114 8.73 13.95 10.11
N GLU A 115 8.11 14.92 10.80
CA GLU A 115 6.80 15.45 10.42
C GLU A 115 6.79 16.02 9.00
N THR A 116 7.90 16.60 8.53
CA THR A 116 8.02 17.06 7.13
C THR A 116 7.89 15.88 6.16
N LEU A 117 8.71 14.83 6.33
CA LEU A 117 8.67 13.64 5.46
C LEU A 117 7.30 12.95 5.50
N ARG A 118 6.70 12.88 6.69
CA ARG A 118 5.36 12.30 6.87
C ARG A 118 4.30 13.06 6.07
N ASN A 119 4.28 14.40 6.17
CA ASN A 119 3.32 15.22 5.43
C ASN A 119 3.55 15.16 3.92
N ASP A 120 4.82 15.18 3.47
CA ASP A 120 5.18 15.01 2.06
C ASP A 120 4.70 13.65 1.53
N THR A 121 4.79 12.59 2.35
CA THR A 121 4.29 11.25 1.99
C THR A 121 2.77 11.25 1.83
N PHE A 122 2.02 11.91 2.71
CA PHE A 122 0.57 12.00 2.62
C PHE A 122 0.11 12.80 1.40
N GLU A 123 0.72 13.95 1.13
CA GLU A 123 0.41 14.74 -0.07
C GLU A 123 0.83 13.98 -1.35
N TRP A 124 1.94 13.23 -1.32
CA TRP A 124 2.30 12.34 -2.41
C TRP A 124 1.24 11.26 -2.64
N LEU A 125 0.77 10.55 -1.60
CA LEU A 125 -0.31 9.57 -1.73
C LEU A 125 -1.61 10.18 -2.27
N ILE A 126 -1.98 11.38 -1.81
CA ILE A 126 -3.14 12.13 -2.34
C ILE A 126 -2.98 12.40 -3.85
N SER A 127 -1.77 12.67 -4.32
CA SER A 127 -1.52 12.90 -5.75
C SER A 127 -1.64 11.64 -6.62
N GLN A 128 -1.72 10.45 -6.03
CA GLN A 128 -1.79 9.17 -6.77
C GLN A 128 -3.24 8.71 -7.00
N GLN A 129 -3.40 7.79 -7.96
CA GLN A 129 -4.53 6.86 -7.96
C GLN A 129 -4.19 5.75 -6.96
N LEU A 130 -5.11 5.38 -6.08
CA LEU A 130 -4.86 4.47 -4.98
C LEU A 130 -5.68 3.18 -5.08
N VAL A 131 -5.23 2.17 -4.35
CA VAL A 131 -5.95 0.94 -4.02
C VAL A 131 -5.93 0.76 -2.51
N VAL A 132 -7.08 0.36 -1.95
CA VAL A 132 -7.23 -0.03 -0.55
C VAL A 132 -7.42 -1.55 -0.48
N THR A 133 -6.53 -2.24 0.22
CA THR A 133 -6.64 -3.68 0.45
C THR A 133 -6.77 -3.95 1.93
N LEU A 134 -7.86 -4.61 2.32
CA LEU A 134 -8.10 -5.03 3.70
C LEU A 134 -7.65 -6.48 3.86
N PHE A 135 -7.03 -6.79 5.00
CA PHE A 135 -6.51 -8.11 5.27
C PHE A 135 -6.44 -8.42 6.76
N THR A 136 -6.50 -9.69 7.13
CA THR A 136 -6.25 -10.16 8.50
C THR A 136 -4.76 -10.20 8.80
N ILE A 137 -4.39 -10.02 10.06
CA ILE A 137 -2.98 -10.04 10.48
C ILE A 137 -2.67 -11.42 11.06
N GLY A 138 -1.71 -12.15 10.49
CA GLY A 138 -1.29 -13.43 11.05
C GLY A 138 -2.40 -14.49 10.99
N ALA A 139 -2.57 -15.25 12.06
CA ALA A 139 -3.56 -16.35 12.13
C ALA A 139 -4.94 -15.89 12.65
N PHE A 140 -5.22 -14.58 12.67
CA PHE A 140 -6.52 -14.09 13.07
C PHE A 140 -7.55 -14.29 11.95
N GLU A 141 -8.72 -14.80 12.33
CA GLU A 141 -9.87 -14.92 11.44
C GLU A 141 -10.51 -13.55 11.19
N ALA A 142 -11.23 -13.39 10.08
CA ALA A 142 -11.88 -12.12 9.74
C ALA A 142 -12.88 -11.67 10.81
N GLU A 143 -13.54 -12.63 11.46
CA GLU A 143 -14.53 -12.40 12.52
C GLU A 143 -13.90 -11.95 13.86
N SER A 144 -12.58 -11.98 13.98
CA SER A 144 -11.87 -11.54 15.19
C SER A 144 -11.93 -10.02 15.40
N GLY A 145 -12.35 -9.25 14.39
CA GLY A 145 -12.31 -7.79 14.41
C GLY A 145 -10.88 -7.23 14.36
N GLN A 146 -9.88 -8.08 14.09
CA GLN A 146 -8.47 -7.71 13.98
C GLN A 146 -8.05 -7.77 12.52
N GLY A 147 -7.68 -6.62 11.98
CA GLY A 147 -7.25 -6.50 10.60
C GLY A 147 -6.37 -5.30 10.37
N ALA A 148 -5.87 -5.19 9.16
CA ALA A 148 -5.08 -4.08 8.68
C ALA A 148 -5.59 -3.63 7.32
N MET A 149 -5.22 -2.40 6.99
CA MET A 149 -5.50 -1.76 5.72
C MET A 149 -4.18 -1.36 5.07
N LEU A 150 -3.98 -1.78 3.82
CA LEU A 150 -2.97 -1.25 2.94
C LEU A 150 -3.58 -0.15 2.08
N ILE A 151 -2.93 1.01 2.03
CA ILE A 151 -3.18 2.07 1.05
C ILE A 151 -1.93 2.14 0.18
N ALA A 152 -2.06 1.89 -1.12
CA ALA A 152 -0.95 1.89 -2.06
C ALA A 152 -1.33 2.56 -3.38
N PRO A 153 -0.36 3.06 -4.16
CA PRO A 153 -0.60 3.45 -5.55
C PRO A 153 -1.22 2.30 -6.35
N LYS A 154 -2.25 2.60 -7.14
CA LYS A 154 -2.98 1.64 -7.96
C LYS A 154 -2.07 0.89 -8.95
N ASN A 155 -1.08 1.58 -9.52
CA ASN A 155 -0.10 0.97 -10.43
C ASN A 155 0.81 -0.05 -9.71
N ALA A 156 0.98 0.05 -8.39
CA ALA A 156 1.65 -0.97 -7.58
C ALA A 156 0.70 -2.13 -7.19
N GLY A 157 -0.35 -2.40 -7.97
CA GLY A 157 -1.34 -3.44 -7.68
C GLY A 157 -0.76 -4.84 -7.49
N PHE A 158 0.43 -5.12 -8.07
CA PHE A 158 1.14 -6.37 -7.83
C PHE A 158 1.53 -6.55 -6.36
N PHE A 159 1.81 -5.47 -5.65
CA PHE A 159 2.16 -5.50 -4.23
C PHE A 159 0.92 -5.83 -3.39
N SER A 160 -0.22 -5.20 -3.69
CA SER A 160 -1.50 -5.55 -3.07
C SER A 160 -1.90 -7.01 -3.34
N ALA A 161 -1.69 -7.50 -4.57
CA ALA A 161 -1.93 -8.91 -4.91
C ALA A 161 -1.02 -9.85 -4.12
N GLY A 162 0.28 -9.55 -4.04
CA GLY A 162 1.24 -10.33 -3.25
C GLY A 162 0.91 -10.32 -1.76
N LEU A 163 0.49 -9.17 -1.20
CA LEU A 163 0.05 -9.07 0.18
C LEU A 163 -1.19 -9.93 0.44
N ALA A 164 -2.18 -9.89 -0.45
CA ALA A 164 -3.40 -10.69 -0.37
C ALA A 164 -3.13 -12.20 -0.53
N ASP A 165 -2.07 -12.60 -1.24
CA ASP A 165 -1.66 -14.00 -1.32
C ASP A 165 -0.92 -14.46 -0.04
N LEU A 166 -0.30 -13.52 0.69
CA LEU A 166 0.44 -13.78 1.94
C LEU A 166 -0.42 -13.68 3.20
N GLN A 167 -1.50 -12.90 3.16
CA GLN A 167 -2.40 -12.62 4.29
C GLN A 167 -3.84 -12.98 3.92
N GLY A 168 -4.74 -13.09 4.90
CA GLY A 168 -6.16 -13.32 4.60
C GLY A 168 -6.83 -12.06 4.06
N MET A 169 -6.96 -11.92 2.73
CA MET A 169 -7.69 -10.80 2.12
C MET A 169 -9.15 -10.76 2.62
N VAL A 170 -9.58 -9.58 3.07
CA VAL A 170 -10.96 -9.31 3.50
C VAL A 170 -11.65 -8.48 2.42
N PRO A 171 -12.74 -8.97 1.81
CA PRO A 171 -13.52 -8.17 0.87
C PRO A 171 -14.09 -6.92 1.55
N PRO A 172 -14.04 -5.75 0.90
CA PRO A 172 -14.49 -4.50 1.48
C PRO A 172 -15.99 -4.47 1.76
N ASP A 173 -16.80 -5.35 1.16
CA ASP A 173 -18.23 -5.49 1.43
C ASP A 173 -18.58 -6.52 2.51
N SER A 174 -17.57 -7.06 3.19
CA SER A 174 -17.69 -8.14 4.17
C SER A 174 -16.99 -7.84 5.50
N VAL A 175 -16.86 -6.55 5.87
CA VAL A 175 -16.17 -6.12 7.10
C VAL A 175 -17.13 -6.05 8.28
#